data_AF-A0A6N2VAL4-F1
#
_entry.id   AF-A0A6N2VAL4-F1
#
_cell.length_a   1.000
_cell.length_b   1.000
_cell.length_c   1.000
_cell.angle_alpha   90.00
_cell.angle_beta   90.00
_cell.angle_gamma   90.00
#
_symmetry.space_group_name_H-M   'P 1'
#
loop_
_entity.id
_entity.type
_entity.pdbx_description
1 polymer ?
#
loop_
_entity_poly.entity_id
_entity_poly.type
_entity_poly.pdbx_seq_one_letter_code
_entity_poly.pdbx_strand_id
1 'polypeptide(L)'
;MKKYAALSALNQAIPFIYKRLVEEFGEEHVFTCTGRETAMVRKSLGFTKTKKNQLHEVDAYCIALLALGCTDAELPTFEHVYQMKQFRRQNRANINNQRERSYYYEGRLVAKNRKDRIEQKDDSLETWYQKIVQQYGEKEAERRRSVLQVKRSTRHYNTPGRVAPGAVFYYNGERHVLNGQITNGQYFKAVGDAKTNYPAKKYRIRKQNEGLVFLG
;
A
#
# COMPACT_ATOMS: atom_id res chain seq x y z
N MET A 1 17.42 -6.67 -30.34
CA MET A 1 18.30 -5.88 -29.45
C MET A 1 17.44 -4.86 -28.70
N LYS A 2 17.22 -5.02 -27.38
CA LYS A 2 16.44 -4.05 -26.59
C LYS A 2 17.28 -2.78 -26.39
N LYS A 3 17.13 -1.80 -27.28
CA LYS A 3 17.62 -0.43 -27.06
C LYS A 3 16.78 0.17 -25.94
N TYR A 4 17.37 0.29 -24.75
CA TYR A 4 16.77 0.78 -23.51
C TYR A 4 15.68 -0.14 -22.94
N ALA A 5 16.08 -1.17 -22.19
CA ALA A 5 15.25 -1.61 -21.09
C ALA A 5 15.07 -0.38 -20.18
N ALA A 6 13.87 0.19 -20.12
CA ALA A 6 13.59 1.44 -19.43
C ALA A 6 14.31 1.45 -18.07
N LEU A 7 15.37 2.27 -17.96
CA LEU A 7 16.09 2.45 -16.70
C LEU A 7 15.02 2.86 -15.67
N SER A 8 14.93 2.14 -14.56
CA SER A 8 13.98 2.48 -13.50
C SER A 8 14.20 3.94 -13.11
N ALA A 9 13.13 4.65 -12.74
CA ALA A 9 13.24 6.05 -12.31
C ALA A 9 14.29 6.22 -11.18
N LEU A 10 14.44 5.20 -10.33
CA LEU A 10 15.48 5.14 -9.32
C LEU A 10 16.90 5.15 -9.92
N ASN A 11 17.19 4.26 -10.89
CA ASN A 11 18.52 4.20 -11.51
C ASN A 11 18.89 5.50 -12.22
N GLN A 12 17.90 6.23 -12.75
CA GLN A 12 18.11 7.55 -13.34
C GLN A 12 18.41 8.62 -12.28
N ALA A 13 17.86 8.49 -11.07
CA ALA A 13 18.05 9.44 -9.97
C ALA A 13 19.37 9.25 -9.20
N ILE A 14 19.94 8.05 -9.18
CA ILE A 14 21.13 7.71 -8.38
C ILE A 14 22.33 8.64 -8.63
N PRO A 15 22.72 9.00 -9.87
CA PRO A 15 23.84 9.91 -10.10
C PRO A 15 23.64 11.29 -9.47
N PHE A 16 22.40 11.79 -9.47
CA PHE A 16 22.06 13.08 -8.85
C PHE A 16 22.08 13.00 -7.33
N ILE A 17 21.59 11.89 -6.76
CA ILE A 17 21.64 11.64 -5.31
C ILE A 17 23.09 11.54 -4.85
N TYR A 18 23.92 10.74 -5.54
CA TYR A 18 25.34 10.59 -5.25
C TYR A 18 26.07 11.94 -5.29
N LYS A 19 25.88 12.71 -6.37
CA LYS A 19 26.48 14.04 -6.51
C LYS A 19 26.15 14.95 -5.32
N ARG A 20 24.88 14.99 -4.90
CA ARG A 20 24.44 15.82 -3.75
C ARG A 20 25.04 15.33 -2.43
N LEU A 21 25.14 14.03 -2.23
CA LEU A 21 25.78 13.47 -1.03
C LEU A 21 27.26 13.83 -0.98
N VAL A 22 27.99 13.73 -2.10
CA VAL A 22 29.41 14.12 -2.17
C VAL A 22 29.59 15.63 -1.92
N GLU A 23 28.72 16.47 -2.50
CA GLU A 23 28.75 17.92 -2.26
C GLU A 23 28.52 18.30 -0.78
N GLU A 24 27.70 17.53 -0.05
CA GLU A 24 27.31 17.84 1.33
C GLU A 24 28.24 17.20 2.36
N PHE A 25 28.75 16.00 2.09
CA PHE A 25 29.50 15.20 3.05
C PHE A 25 30.97 14.98 2.67
N GLY A 26 31.42 15.33 1.47
CA GLY A 26 32.76 15.03 0.99
C GLY A 26 32.87 13.65 0.34
N GLU A 27 33.79 13.50 -0.61
CA GLU A 27 33.99 12.25 -1.37
C GLU A 27 34.54 11.13 -0.48
N GLU A 28 35.34 11.49 0.52
CA GLU A 28 35.92 10.60 1.52
C GLU A 28 34.88 9.94 2.45
N HIS A 29 33.66 10.47 2.49
CA HIS A 29 32.58 10.01 3.36
C HIS A 29 31.43 9.33 2.60
N VAL A 30 31.49 9.28 1.26
CA VAL A 30 30.43 8.68 0.43
C VAL A 30 30.95 7.45 -0.28
N PHE A 31 30.42 6.30 0.11
CA PHE A 31 30.80 5.00 -0.45
C PHE A 31 29.71 4.48 -1.38
N THR A 32 30.14 3.78 -2.44
CA THR A 32 29.24 3.06 -3.33
C THR A 32 29.61 1.60 -3.39
N CYS A 33 28.61 0.74 -3.50
CA CYS A 33 28.80 -0.67 -3.76
C CYS A 33 27.77 -1.15 -4.78
N THR A 34 28.11 -2.21 -5.51
CA THR A 34 27.21 -2.88 -6.42
C THR A 34 26.34 -3.89 -5.68
N GLY A 35 25.15 -4.15 -6.21
CA GLY A 35 24.28 -5.19 -5.66
C GLY A 35 24.90 -6.60 -5.68
N ARG A 36 25.91 -6.82 -6.53
CA ARG A 36 26.68 -8.09 -6.55
C ARG A 36 27.58 -8.21 -5.33
N GLU A 37 28.30 -7.17 -4.95
CA GLU A 37 29.19 -7.17 -3.78
C GLU A 37 28.39 -7.40 -2.50
N THR A 38 27.29 -6.66 -2.32
CA THR A 38 26.38 -6.86 -1.17
C THR A 38 25.79 -8.27 -1.14
N ALA A 39 25.55 -8.90 -2.30
CA ALA A 39 25.07 -10.27 -2.37
C ALA A 39 26.12 -11.30 -1.97
N MET A 40 27.39 -11.08 -2.33
CA MET A 40 28.49 -11.97 -1.96
C MET A 40 28.75 -11.91 -0.45
N VAL A 41 28.84 -10.72 0.14
CA VAL A 41 29.03 -10.55 1.60
C VAL A 41 27.86 -11.12 2.38
N ARG A 42 26.62 -10.85 1.97
CA ARG A 42 25.44 -11.43 2.64
C ARG A 42 25.47 -12.96 2.63
N LYS A 43 25.91 -13.57 1.52
CA LYS A 43 26.02 -15.03 1.39
C LYS A 43 27.16 -15.59 2.25
N SER A 44 28.31 -14.92 2.34
CA SER A 44 29.41 -15.36 3.21
C SER A 44 29.03 -15.29 4.70
N LEU A 45 28.15 -14.36 5.07
CA LEU A 45 27.55 -14.26 6.41
C LEU A 45 26.41 -15.27 6.66
N GLY A 46 26.10 -16.15 5.71
CA GLY A 46 25.08 -17.20 5.85
C GLY A 46 23.63 -16.75 5.58
N PHE A 47 23.41 -15.52 5.14
CA PHE A 47 22.06 -14.99 4.89
C PHE A 47 21.61 -15.20 3.45
N THR A 48 20.38 -15.69 3.26
CA THR A 48 19.77 -15.89 1.95
C THR A 48 18.46 -15.10 1.81
N LYS A 49 18.43 -14.21 0.82
CA LYS A 49 17.27 -13.36 0.52
C LYS A 49 16.16 -14.18 -0.13
N THR A 50 14.92 -13.98 0.29
CA THR A 50 13.74 -14.62 -0.30
C THR A 50 12.72 -13.57 -0.74
N LYS A 51 11.72 -13.95 -1.55
CA LYS A 51 10.65 -13.02 -1.94
C LYS A 51 9.90 -12.45 -0.72
N LYS A 52 9.72 -13.26 0.34
CA LYS A 52 9.00 -12.89 1.56
C LYS A 52 9.89 -12.16 2.57
N ASN A 53 11.16 -12.51 2.64
CA ASN A 53 12.12 -11.87 3.52
C ASN A 53 13.27 -11.26 2.70
N GLN A 54 13.17 -9.95 2.49
CA GLN A 54 14.13 -9.20 1.68
C GLN A 54 15.42 -8.85 2.44
N LEU A 55 15.47 -9.06 3.76
CA LEU A 55 16.65 -8.86 4.62
C LEU A 55 17.31 -7.48 4.42
N HIS A 56 16.51 -6.41 4.48
CA HIS A 56 16.99 -5.05 4.22
C HIS A 56 18.00 -4.59 5.27
N GLU A 57 17.81 -4.99 6.52
CA GLU A 57 18.71 -4.78 7.64
C GLU A 57 20.08 -5.43 7.42
N VAL A 58 20.10 -6.66 6.89
CA VAL A 58 21.35 -7.38 6.57
C VAL A 58 22.03 -6.73 5.37
N ASP A 59 21.26 -6.32 4.35
CA ASP A 59 21.80 -5.59 3.20
C ASP A 59 22.51 -4.30 3.66
N ALA A 60 21.89 -3.51 4.55
CA ALA A 60 22.49 -2.30 5.11
C ALA A 60 23.78 -2.59 5.89
N TYR A 61 23.80 -3.65 6.70
CA TYR A 61 25.00 -4.08 7.42
C TYR A 61 26.14 -4.47 6.46
N CYS A 62 25.83 -5.27 5.43
CA CYS A 62 26.82 -5.68 4.42
C CYS A 62 27.41 -4.48 3.67
N ILE A 63 26.60 -3.46 3.36
CA ILE A 63 27.06 -2.23 2.71
C ILE A 63 28.05 -1.49 3.61
N ALA A 64 27.77 -1.40 4.92
CA ALA A 64 28.68 -0.79 5.88
C ALA A 64 30.01 -1.56 6.00
N LEU A 65 29.96 -2.89 6.04
CA LEU A 65 31.17 -3.74 6.04
C LEU A 65 32.04 -3.51 4.80
N LEU A 66 31.41 -3.44 3.61
CA LEU A 66 32.10 -3.15 2.36
C LEU A 66 32.76 -1.77 2.38
N ALA A 67 32.05 -0.75 2.88
CA ALA A 67 32.59 0.61 3.00
C ALA A 67 33.79 0.68 3.95
N LEU A 68 33.79 -0.11 5.02
CA LEU A 68 34.89 -0.19 5.99
C LEU A 68 36.03 -1.12 5.56
N GLY A 69 35.85 -1.91 4.49
CA GLY A 69 36.81 -2.93 4.09
C GLY A 69 36.94 -4.08 5.11
N CYS A 70 35.95 -4.28 5.97
CA CYS A 70 35.97 -5.29 7.03
C CYS A 70 35.16 -6.52 6.63
N THR A 71 35.79 -7.69 6.62
CA THR A 71 35.11 -8.98 6.38
C THR A 71 34.85 -9.78 7.66
N ASP A 72 35.52 -9.41 8.75
CA ASP A 72 35.61 -10.23 9.98
C ASP A 72 34.74 -9.71 11.12
N ALA A 73 33.69 -8.93 10.80
CA ALA A 73 32.84 -8.34 11.83
C ALA A 73 31.93 -9.39 12.50
N GLU A 74 31.75 -9.25 13.81
CA GLU A 74 30.79 -10.06 14.55
C GLU A 74 29.38 -9.92 13.98
N LEU A 75 28.65 -11.02 13.94
CA LEU A 75 27.29 -11.05 13.41
C LEU A 75 26.32 -10.44 14.43
N PRO A 76 25.67 -9.30 14.13
CA PRO A 76 24.65 -8.77 15.02
C PRO A 76 23.42 -9.68 15.00
N THR A 77 22.68 -9.70 16.11
CA THR A 77 21.49 -10.55 16.25
C THR A 77 20.27 -10.00 15.48
N PHE A 78 20.32 -8.74 15.02
CA PHE A 78 19.22 -8.03 14.36
C PHE A 78 17.88 -8.09 15.13
N GLU A 79 17.92 -8.29 16.45
CA GLU A 79 16.71 -8.37 17.28
C GLU A 79 15.93 -7.05 17.32
N HIS A 80 16.65 -5.93 17.25
CA HIS A 80 16.09 -4.57 17.33
C HIS A 80 16.37 -3.81 16.03
N VAL A 81 15.46 -3.95 15.06
CA VAL A 81 15.51 -3.22 13.79
C VAL A 81 14.47 -2.10 13.78
N TYR A 82 14.95 -0.86 13.68
CA TYR A 82 14.06 0.29 13.50
C TYR A 82 13.46 0.28 12.10
N GLN A 83 12.13 0.20 12.03
CA GLN A 83 11.40 0.25 10.77
C GLN A 83 10.81 1.63 10.55
N MET A 84 10.93 2.14 9.33
CA MET A 84 10.26 3.36 8.90
C MET A 84 9.27 3.03 7.79
N LYS A 85 8.08 3.62 7.88
CA LYS A 85 7.02 3.41 6.89
C LYS A 85 6.56 4.73 6.30
N GLN A 86 6.39 4.75 4.98
CA GLN A 86 5.80 5.88 4.28
C GLN A 86 4.27 5.79 4.30
N PHE A 87 3.64 6.78 4.88
CA PHE A 87 2.20 7.01 4.89
C PHE A 87 1.83 8.12 3.90
N ARG A 88 0.69 7.95 3.25
CA ARG A 88 0.15 8.97 2.36
C ARG A 88 -0.29 10.19 3.16
N ARG A 89 0.37 11.33 2.96
CA ARG A 89 0.08 12.59 3.69
C ARG A 89 -1.28 13.21 3.37
N GLN A 90 -1.77 13.00 2.16
CA GLN A 90 -2.96 13.70 1.67
C GLN A 90 -3.96 12.71 1.06
N ASN A 91 -5.20 12.78 1.53
CA ASN A 91 -6.34 12.17 0.86
C ASN A 91 -7.34 13.28 0.49
N ARG A 92 -7.30 13.73 -0.76
CA ARG A 92 -8.17 14.79 -1.30
C ARG A 92 -9.49 14.24 -1.84
N ALA A 93 -9.67 12.92 -1.87
CA ALA A 93 -10.90 12.33 -2.38
C ALA A 93 -12.03 12.54 -1.37
N ASN A 94 -13.16 13.12 -1.80
CA ASN A 94 -14.35 13.17 -0.96
C ASN A 94 -15.01 11.77 -0.86
N ILE A 95 -15.04 11.03 -1.96
CA ILE A 95 -15.58 9.66 -2.00
C ILE A 95 -14.48 8.70 -1.56
N ASN A 96 -14.75 7.92 -0.51
CA ASN A 96 -13.86 6.87 -0.03
C ASN A 96 -13.98 5.62 -0.91
N ASN A 97 -15.21 5.17 -1.15
CA ASN A 97 -15.49 4.08 -2.06
C ASN A 97 -16.92 4.20 -2.61
N GLN A 98 -17.18 3.49 -3.71
CA GLN A 98 -18.48 3.43 -4.34
C GLN A 98 -18.84 1.97 -4.60
N ARG A 99 -19.99 1.54 -4.05
CA ARG A 99 -20.56 0.22 -4.32
C ARG A 99 -21.25 0.20 -5.66
N GLU A 100 -21.23 -0.97 -6.29
CA GLU A 100 -21.80 -1.20 -7.61
C GLU A 100 -23.32 -0.99 -7.63
N ARG A 101 -23.85 -0.75 -8.82
CA ARG A 101 -25.29 -0.80 -9.07
C ARG A 101 -25.67 -2.25 -9.36
N SER A 102 -26.79 -2.73 -8.83
CA SER A 102 -27.23 -4.11 -9.05
C SER A 102 -28.62 -4.15 -9.67
N TYR A 103 -28.81 -5.08 -10.60
CA TYR A 103 -30.05 -5.28 -11.33
C TYR A 103 -30.59 -6.67 -11.03
N TYR A 104 -31.86 -6.75 -10.67
CA TYR A 104 -32.52 -7.98 -10.31
C TYR A 104 -33.71 -8.24 -11.22
N TYR A 105 -33.81 -9.46 -11.72
CA TYR A 105 -34.96 -9.97 -12.44
C TYR A 105 -35.59 -11.06 -11.59
N GLU A 106 -36.88 -10.93 -11.25
CA GLU A 106 -37.59 -11.90 -10.38
C GLU A 106 -36.83 -12.20 -9.07
N GLY A 107 -36.23 -11.17 -8.47
CA GLY A 107 -35.47 -11.27 -7.21
C GLY A 107 -34.05 -11.85 -7.35
N ARG A 108 -33.63 -12.31 -8.53
CA ARG A 108 -32.27 -12.83 -8.76
C ARG A 108 -31.36 -11.76 -9.35
N LEU A 109 -30.12 -11.71 -8.87
CA LEU A 109 -29.11 -10.81 -9.42
C LEU A 109 -28.77 -11.25 -10.85
N VAL A 110 -29.01 -10.37 -11.83
CA VAL A 110 -28.77 -10.67 -13.25
C VAL A 110 -27.66 -9.82 -13.86
N ALA A 111 -27.41 -8.63 -13.31
CA ALA A 111 -26.35 -7.77 -13.81
C ALA A 111 -25.84 -6.79 -12.74
N LYS A 112 -24.61 -6.31 -12.95
CA LYS A 112 -23.99 -5.24 -12.16
C LYS A 112 -23.43 -4.13 -13.03
N ASN A 113 -23.67 -2.90 -12.61
CA ASN A 113 -23.31 -1.68 -13.35
C ASN A 113 -23.97 -1.60 -14.74
N ARG A 114 -23.98 -0.41 -15.33
CA ARG A 114 -24.56 -0.21 -16.67
C ARG A 114 -23.68 -0.79 -17.78
N LYS A 115 -22.37 -0.62 -17.62
CA LYS A 115 -21.31 -1.07 -18.51
C LYS A 115 -20.28 -1.86 -17.71
N ASP A 116 -19.53 -2.71 -18.39
CA ASP A 116 -18.48 -3.51 -17.79
C ASP A 116 -17.40 -2.63 -17.16
N ARG A 117 -16.81 -3.15 -16.09
CA ARG A 117 -15.64 -2.56 -15.41
C ARG A 117 -14.49 -3.55 -15.47
N ILE A 118 -13.29 -3.02 -15.31
CA ILE A 118 -12.07 -3.83 -15.19
C ILE A 118 -12.28 -4.85 -14.07
N GLU A 119 -12.02 -6.13 -14.37
CA GLU A 119 -12.12 -7.27 -13.46
C GLU A 119 -13.53 -7.53 -12.88
N GLN A 120 -14.59 -7.02 -13.53
CA GLN A 120 -15.96 -7.38 -13.16
C GLN A 120 -16.25 -8.86 -13.49
N LYS A 121 -16.78 -9.61 -12.52
CA LYS A 121 -17.09 -11.04 -12.69
C LYS A 121 -18.50 -11.30 -13.23
N ASP A 122 -19.45 -10.48 -12.78
CA ASP A 122 -20.85 -10.57 -13.20
C ASP A 122 -21.08 -9.75 -14.48
N ASP A 123 -22.08 -10.11 -15.29
CA ASP A 123 -22.42 -9.32 -16.48
C ASP A 123 -22.80 -7.87 -16.13
N SER A 124 -22.46 -6.91 -16.99
CA SER A 124 -23.12 -5.61 -16.96
C SER A 124 -24.53 -5.65 -17.53
N LEU A 125 -25.31 -4.59 -17.29
CA LEU A 125 -26.67 -4.49 -17.85
C LEU A 125 -26.64 -4.58 -19.38
N GLU A 126 -25.65 -3.96 -20.02
CA GLU A 126 -25.44 -4.01 -21.47
C GLU A 126 -25.17 -5.44 -21.94
N THR A 127 -24.20 -6.12 -21.32
CA THR A 127 -23.83 -7.50 -21.64
C THR A 127 -24.99 -8.47 -21.41
N TRP A 128 -25.69 -8.35 -20.27
CA TRP A 128 -26.88 -9.13 -19.97
C TRP A 128 -27.99 -8.88 -21.00
N TYR A 129 -28.26 -7.63 -21.36
CA TYR A 129 -29.28 -7.28 -22.34
C TYR A 129 -28.98 -7.92 -23.70
N GLN A 130 -27.73 -7.84 -24.19
CA GLN A 130 -27.34 -8.46 -25.46
C GLN A 130 -27.53 -9.98 -25.45
N LYS A 131 -27.23 -10.67 -24.33
CA LYS A 131 -27.49 -12.11 -24.20
C LYS A 131 -28.98 -12.43 -24.31
N ILE A 132 -29.85 -11.63 -23.68
CA ILE A 132 -31.31 -11.82 -23.77
C ILE A 132 -31.83 -11.51 -25.18
N VAL A 133 -31.32 -10.47 -25.86
CA VAL A 133 -31.65 -10.19 -27.26
C VAL A 133 -31.29 -11.37 -28.15
N GLN A 134 -30.08 -11.92 -28.01
CA GLN A 134 -29.63 -13.06 -28.79
C GLN A 134 -30.49 -14.31 -28.55
N GLN A 135 -31.00 -14.49 -27.33
CA GLN A 135 -31.76 -15.69 -26.96
C GLN A 135 -33.27 -15.59 -27.23
N TYR A 136 -33.87 -14.42 -27.04
CA TYR A 136 -35.33 -14.23 -27.06
C TYR A 136 -35.81 -13.09 -27.99
N GLY A 137 -34.90 -12.37 -28.62
CA GLY A 137 -35.19 -11.21 -29.46
C GLY A 137 -35.36 -9.90 -28.67
N GLU A 138 -35.36 -8.78 -29.40
CA GLU A 138 -35.36 -7.43 -28.82
C GLU A 138 -36.61 -7.10 -28.00
N LYS A 139 -37.80 -7.52 -28.47
CA LYS A 139 -39.07 -7.21 -27.78
C LYS A 139 -39.10 -7.79 -26.38
N GLU A 140 -38.67 -9.04 -26.22
CA GLU A 140 -38.64 -9.71 -24.92
C GLU A 140 -37.51 -9.16 -24.04
N ALA A 141 -36.34 -8.85 -24.62
CA ALA A 141 -35.27 -8.19 -23.90
C ALA A 141 -35.69 -6.85 -23.31
N GLU A 142 -36.43 -6.04 -24.07
CA GLU A 142 -36.95 -4.75 -23.61
C GLU A 142 -37.98 -4.92 -22.49
N ARG A 143 -38.90 -5.87 -22.64
CA ARG A 143 -39.89 -6.21 -21.60
C ARG A 143 -39.20 -6.62 -20.31
N ARG A 144 -38.19 -7.49 -20.37
CA ARG A 144 -37.45 -7.93 -19.18
C ARG A 144 -36.64 -6.81 -18.55
N ARG A 145 -36.03 -5.95 -19.38
CA ARG A 145 -35.27 -4.78 -18.91
C ARG A 145 -36.15 -3.78 -18.17
N SER A 146 -37.38 -3.54 -18.63
CA SER A 146 -38.28 -2.54 -18.06
C SER A 146 -38.78 -2.91 -16.66
N VAL A 147 -38.86 -4.21 -16.34
CA VAL A 147 -39.31 -4.72 -15.03
C VAL A 147 -38.17 -4.98 -14.04
N LEU A 148 -36.91 -4.70 -14.42
CA LEU A 148 -35.77 -4.92 -13.53
C LEU A 148 -35.86 -4.09 -12.25
N GLN A 149 -35.67 -4.74 -11.12
CA GLN A 149 -35.50 -4.07 -9.84
C GLN A 149 -34.06 -3.58 -9.71
N VAL A 150 -33.89 -2.27 -9.48
CA VAL A 150 -32.58 -1.63 -9.49
C VAL A 150 -32.16 -1.21 -8.08
N LYS A 151 -31.11 -1.82 -7.57
CA LYS A 151 -30.40 -1.32 -6.38
C LYS A 151 -29.38 -0.28 -6.80
N ARG A 152 -29.61 0.97 -6.40
CA ARG A 152 -28.75 2.10 -6.78
C ARG A 152 -27.34 1.94 -6.21
N SER A 153 -26.36 2.40 -6.99
CA SER A 153 -24.98 2.53 -6.51
C SER A 153 -24.94 3.45 -5.29
N THR A 154 -24.25 3.02 -4.24
CA THR A 154 -24.10 3.78 -2.99
C THR A 154 -22.68 4.29 -2.86
N ARG A 155 -22.51 5.54 -2.47
CA ARG A 155 -21.20 6.14 -2.20
C ARG A 155 -20.97 6.22 -0.71
N HIS A 156 -19.76 5.87 -0.29
CA HIS A 156 -19.28 6.10 1.07
C HIS A 156 -18.28 7.23 1.05
N TYR A 157 -18.50 8.23 1.91
CA TYR A 157 -17.71 9.44 1.95
C TYR A 157 -16.59 9.33 2.97
N ASN A 158 -15.52 10.08 2.72
CA ASN A 158 -14.44 10.29 3.67
C ASN A 158 -14.91 11.26 4.76
N THR A 159 -14.67 10.93 6.02
CA THR A 159 -14.93 11.85 7.14
C THR A 159 -13.95 13.03 7.06
N PRO A 160 -14.42 14.28 6.92
CA PRO A 160 -13.57 15.46 6.95
C PRO A 160 -12.86 15.60 8.30
N GLY A 161 -11.63 16.08 8.30
CA GLY A 161 -10.87 16.33 9.54
C GLY A 161 -10.46 15.06 10.32
N ARG A 162 -10.67 13.86 9.76
CA ARG A 162 -10.24 12.62 10.42
C ARG A 162 -8.72 12.57 10.62
N VAL A 163 -8.29 11.85 11.64
CA VAL A 163 -6.87 11.57 11.87
C VAL A 163 -6.36 10.63 10.78
N ALA A 164 -5.37 11.09 10.02
CA ALA A 164 -4.82 10.31 8.92
C ALA A 164 -3.91 9.19 9.44
N PRO A 165 -3.88 8.01 8.78
CA PRO A 165 -2.86 6.99 9.03
C PRO A 165 -1.45 7.60 9.01
N GLY A 166 -0.59 7.13 9.90
CA GLY A 166 0.75 7.69 10.16
C GLY A 166 0.80 8.66 11.34
N ALA A 167 -0.34 9.09 11.90
CA ALA A 167 -0.34 9.85 13.16
C ALA A 167 0.18 9.00 14.33
N VAL A 168 0.92 9.61 15.25
CA VAL A 168 1.44 8.97 16.47
C VAL A 168 0.53 9.29 17.64
N PHE A 169 0.06 8.25 18.32
CA PHE A 169 -0.79 8.38 19.51
C PHE A 169 -0.26 7.54 20.66
N TYR A 170 -0.59 7.94 21.88
CA TYR A 170 -0.26 7.19 23.09
C TYR A 170 -1.49 6.61 23.74
N TYR A 171 -1.37 5.38 24.23
CA TYR A 171 -2.38 4.71 25.04
C TYR A 171 -1.69 4.02 26.21
N ASN A 172 -2.13 4.32 27.44
CA ASN A 172 -1.51 3.80 28.67
C ASN A 172 0.03 3.99 28.74
N GLY A 173 0.55 5.08 28.17
CA GLY A 173 1.99 5.37 28.14
C GLY A 173 2.76 4.73 26.98
N GLU A 174 2.16 3.78 26.27
CA GLU A 174 2.75 3.13 25.11
C GLU A 174 2.53 3.94 23.82
N ARG A 175 3.55 3.96 22.97
CA ARG A 175 3.55 4.67 21.70
C ARG A 175 3.01 3.77 20.60
N HIS A 176 2.08 4.30 19.80
CA HIS A 176 1.54 3.60 18.65
C HIS A 176 1.46 4.51 17.42
N VAL A 177 1.53 3.90 16.24
CA VAL A 177 1.31 4.57 14.94
C VAL A 177 -0.04 4.16 14.38
N LEU A 178 -0.86 5.14 14.00
CA LEU A 178 -2.20 4.93 13.47
C LEU A 178 -2.14 4.26 12.09
N ASN A 179 -2.79 3.11 11.95
CA ASN A 179 -3.03 2.46 10.68
C ASN A 179 -4.39 2.87 10.07
N GLY A 180 -5.38 3.09 10.92
CA GLY A 180 -6.72 3.48 10.50
C GLY A 180 -7.70 3.60 11.65
N GLN A 181 -8.94 3.91 11.31
CA GLN A 181 -10.03 4.09 12.26
C GLN A 181 -11.20 3.20 11.88
N ILE A 182 -11.93 2.71 12.87
CA ILE A 182 -13.13 1.89 12.68
C ILE A 182 -14.31 2.46 13.47
N THR A 183 -15.51 1.93 13.21
CA THR A 183 -16.74 2.29 13.93
C THR A 183 -16.94 3.81 13.96
N ASN A 184 -16.92 4.44 12.79
CA ASN A 184 -17.05 5.88 12.61
C ASN A 184 -16.05 6.73 13.41
N GLY A 185 -14.82 6.23 13.60
CA GLY A 185 -13.77 6.96 14.31
C GLY A 185 -13.72 6.72 15.81
N GLN A 186 -14.59 5.87 16.36
CA GLN A 186 -14.60 5.57 17.79
C GLN A 186 -13.40 4.76 18.27
N TYR A 187 -12.75 4.01 17.37
CA TYR A 187 -11.57 3.21 17.70
C TYR A 187 -10.48 3.36 16.65
N PHE A 188 -9.25 3.37 17.15
CA PHE A 188 -8.04 3.39 16.37
C PHE A 188 -7.48 1.97 16.22
N LYS A 189 -6.86 1.72 15.07
CA LYS A 189 -6.04 0.55 14.80
C LYS A 189 -4.59 0.97 14.71
N ALA A 190 -3.72 0.30 15.47
CA ALA A 190 -2.29 0.53 15.40
C ALA A 190 -1.65 -0.30 14.27
N VAL A 191 -0.51 0.16 13.77
CA VAL A 191 0.32 -0.64 12.86
C VAL A 191 0.93 -1.80 13.64
N GLY A 192 0.93 -3.01 13.06
CA GLY A 192 1.45 -4.21 13.72
C GLY A 192 0.48 -4.86 14.70
N ASP A 193 -0.58 -4.16 15.12
CA ASP A 193 -1.60 -4.71 16.02
C ASP A 193 -3.00 -4.70 15.37
N ALA A 194 -3.36 -5.87 14.83
CA ALA A 194 -4.65 -6.08 14.20
C ALA A 194 -5.78 -6.36 15.22
N LYS A 195 -5.45 -6.79 16.45
CA LYS A 195 -6.43 -7.33 17.40
C LYS A 195 -7.05 -6.22 18.24
N THR A 196 -6.24 -5.30 18.74
CA THR A 196 -6.71 -4.30 19.69
C THR A 196 -7.53 -3.21 19.01
N ASN A 197 -8.57 -2.74 19.70
CA ASN A 197 -9.37 -1.58 19.31
C ASN A 197 -9.10 -0.47 20.33
N TYR A 198 -8.25 0.49 19.98
CA TYR A 198 -7.84 1.55 20.89
C TYR A 198 -8.95 2.62 20.98
N PRO A 199 -9.58 2.86 22.14
CA PRO A 199 -10.68 3.80 22.23
C PRO A 199 -10.25 5.23 21.90
N ALA A 200 -10.94 5.86 20.96
CA ALA A 200 -10.58 7.19 20.47
C ALA A 200 -10.63 8.27 21.57
N LYS A 201 -11.48 8.08 22.57
CA LYS A 201 -11.64 9.05 23.66
C LYS A 201 -10.49 9.00 24.68
N LYS A 202 -9.69 7.92 24.69
CA LYS A 202 -8.65 7.67 25.70
C LYS A 202 -7.23 7.91 25.18
N TYR A 203 -7.05 8.31 23.93
CA TYR A 203 -5.72 8.57 23.38
C TYR A 203 -5.31 10.04 23.54
N ARG A 204 -3.99 10.28 23.41
CA ARG A 204 -3.44 11.59 23.09
C ARG A 204 -2.66 11.50 21.77
N ILE A 205 -3.09 12.25 20.75
CA ILE A 205 -2.30 12.39 19.52
C ILE A 205 -1.12 13.29 19.86
N ARG A 206 0.09 12.77 19.69
CA ARG A 206 1.32 13.54 19.88
C ARG A 206 1.76 14.20 18.59
N LYS A 207 1.61 13.50 17.46
CA LYS A 207 2.13 13.95 16.16
C LYS A 207 1.17 13.55 15.05
N GLN A 208 0.90 14.48 14.14
CA GLN A 208 0.15 14.18 12.92
C GLN A 208 1.01 13.44 11.89
N ASN A 209 0.40 12.94 10.82
CA ASN A 209 1.11 12.24 9.76
C ASN A 209 2.13 13.15 9.03
N GLU A 210 3.41 12.80 9.10
CA GLU A 210 4.51 13.51 8.44
C GLU A 210 4.96 12.88 7.12
N GLY A 211 4.37 11.75 6.74
CA GLY A 211 4.78 10.96 5.59
C GLY A 211 5.67 9.81 6.04
N LEU A 212 6.90 10.08 6.47
CA LEU A 212 7.81 9.04 6.96
C LEU A 212 7.74 8.94 8.48
N VAL A 213 7.42 7.75 8.99
CA VAL A 213 7.18 7.54 10.43
C VAL A 213 7.85 6.25 10.88
N PHE A 214 8.62 6.33 11.97
CA PHE A 214 9.19 5.16 12.64
C PHE A 214 8.08 4.33 13.31
N LEU A 215 8.14 3.00 13.17
CA LEU A 215 7.13 2.09 13.71
C LEU A 215 7.51 1.54 15.10
N GLY A 216 8.80 1.46 15.41
CA GLY A 216 9.34 1.22 16.76
C GLY A 216 9.43 2.53 17.53
#